data_AF-A0A1F9NLB2-F1
#
_entry.id   AF-A0A1F9NLB2-F1
#
_cell.length_a   1.000
_cell.length_b   1.000
_cell.length_c   1.000
_cell.angle_alpha   90.00
_cell.angle_beta   90.00
_cell.angle_gamma   90.00
#
_symmetry.space_group_name_H-M   'P 1'
#
loop_
_entity.id
_entity.type
_entity.pdbx_description
1 polymer ?
#
loop_
_entity_poly.entity_id
_entity_poly.type
_entity_poly.pdbx_seq_one_letter_code
_entity_poly.pdbx_strand_id
1 'polypeptide(L)'
;MATVVFTVRSGKDPGRVSSPVTGDVQDVSSTGMSVVTPRLAPDGIHIMYDTLMTFRNRIDATIFPDGKPPVRVQGTVAWFRAADAPAGFYIFGMRFDQEAPALEELRLAGRKPPG
;
A
#
# COMPACT_ATOMS: atom_id res chain seq x y z
N MET A 1 0.44 11.23 10.53
CA MET A 1 0.82 9.91 9.99
C MET A 1 -0.35 9.49 9.12
N ALA A 2 -0.16 9.25 7.82
CA ALA A 2 -1.30 9.02 6.93
C ALA A 2 -1.83 7.59 7.08
N THR A 3 -3.15 7.42 7.05
CA THR A 3 -3.77 6.09 6.97
C THR A 3 -4.04 5.74 5.51
N VAL A 4 -4.16 4.44 5.24
CA VAL A 4 -4.52 3.94 3.92
C VAL A 4 -5.59 2.87 4.06
N VAL A 5 -6.59 2.94 3.18
CA VAL A 5 -7.57 1.86 2.99
C VAL A 5 -7.30 1.22 1.65
N PHE A 6 -7.10 -0.08 1.61
CA PHE A 6 -6.80 -0.80 0.39
C PHE A 6 -7.59 -2.09 0.23
N THR A 7 -7.81 -2.49 -1.02
CA THR A 7 -8.35 -3.80 -1.41
C THR A 7 -7.37 -4.53 -2.32
N VAL A 8 -7.39 -5.85 -2.29
CA VAL A 8 -6.58 -6.70 -3.15
C VAL A 8 -7.46 -7.29 -4.25
N ARG A 9 -7.12 -6.98 -5.50
CA ARG A 9 -7.75 -7.58 -6.68
C ARG A 9 -6.90 -8.73 -7.18
N SER A 10 -7.53 -9.90 -7.35
CA SER A 10 -6.85 -11.08 -7.87
C SER A 10 -6.43 -10.88 -9.33
N GLY A 11 -5.17 -11.16 -9.65
CA GLY A 11 -4.68 -11.19 -11.03
C GLY A 11 -5.16 -12.41 -11.81
N LYS A 12 -5.51 -13.51 -11.12
CA LYS A 12 -6.07 -14.72 -11.74
C LYS A 12 -7.56 -14.60 -12.07
N ASP A 13 -8.27 -13.78 -11.30
CA ASP A 13 -9.71 -13.55 -11.43
C ASP A 13 -10.00 -12.08 -11.06
N PRO A 14 -9.98 -11.15 -12.02
CA PRO A 14 -10.16 -9.73 -11.75
C PRO A 14 -11.51 -9.36 -11.14
N GLY A 15 -12.52 -10.23 -11.21
CA GLY A 15 -13.81 -10.05 -10.55
C GLY A 15 -13.75 -10.29 -9.04
N ARG A 16 -12.70 -10.98 -8.56
CA ARG A 16 -12.49 -11.26 -7.15
C ARG A 16 -11.66 -10.16 -6.48
N VAL A 17 -12.32 -9.38 -5.63
CA VAL A 17 -11.74 -8.29 -4.84
C VAL A 17 -11.93 -8.61 -3.35
N SER A 18 -10.90 -8.37 -2.55
CA SER A 18 -10.99 -8.55 -1.10
C SER A 18 -11.83 -7.47 -0.42
N SER A 19 -12.26 -7.76 0.79
CA SER A 19 -12.72 -6.77 1.76
C SER A 19 -11.62 -5.71 2.00
N PRO A 20 -12.01 -4.46 2.31
CA PRO A 20 -11.05 -3.39 2.57
C PRO A 20 -10.24 -3.66 3.84
N VAL A 21 -8.97 -3.29 3.79
CA VAL A 21 -8.03 -3.36 4.91
C VAL A 21 -7.52 -1.96 5.19
N THR A 22 -7.57 -1.56 6.47
CA THR A 22 -6.94 -0.34 6.95
C THR A 22 -5.50 -0.64 7.38
N GLY A 23 -4.57 0.19 6.95
CA GLY A 23 -3.18 0.19 7.36
C GLY A 23 -2.63 1.60 7.52
N ASP A 24 -1.36 1.67 7.91
CA ASP A 24 -0.65 2.91 8.16
C ASP A 24 0.45 3.11 7.11
N VAL A 25 0.52 4.30 6.53
CA VAL A 25 1.58 4.65 5.59
C VAL A 25 2.85 4.95 6.37
N GLN A 26 3.90 4.16 6.15
CA GLN A 26 5.20 4.37 6.78
C GLN A 26 6.10 5.31 5.97
N ASP A 27 6.20 5.12 4.65
CA ASP A 27 6.87 6.04 3.72
C ASP A 27 6.08 6.16 2.42
N VAL A 28 6.21 7.29 1.75
CA VAL A 28 5.52 7.58 0.48
C VAL A 28 6.38 8.45 -0.42
N SER A 29 6.26 8.24 -1.73
CA SER A 29 6.80 9.08 -2.79
C SER A 29 5.77 9.21 -3.93
N SER A 30 6.12 9.95 -4.98
CA SER A 30 5.31 9.96 -6.20
C SER A 30 5.19 8.59 -6.91
N THR A 31 6.08 7.64 -6.64
CA THR A 31 6.16 6.36 -7.38
C THR A 31 5.77 5.13 -6.56
N GLY A 32 5.64 5.27 -5.23
CA GLY A 32 5.28 4.16 -4.38
C GLY A 32 5.05 4.55 -2.93
N MET A 33 4.73 3.55 -2.12
CA MET A 33 4.57 3.68 -0.67
C MET A 33 4.96 2.40 0.04
N SER A 34 5.25 2.50 1.34
CA SER A 34 5.27 1.36 2.25
C SER A 34 4.12 1.46 3.25
N VAL A 35 3.48 0.33 3.50
CA VAL A 35 2.27 0.24 4.34
C VAL A 35 2.46 -0.82 5.40
N VAL A 36 2.23 -0.45 6.66
CA VAL A 36 2.13 -1.35 7.79
C VAL A 36 0.68 -1.84 7.89
N THR A 37 0.49 -3.16 7.93
CA THR A 37 -0.83 -3.79 7.85
C THR A 37 -0.93 -5.02 8.77
N PRO A 38 -2.11 -5.28 9.36
CA PRO A 38 -2.35 -6.52 10.10
C PRO A 38 -2.56 -7.74 9.19
N ARG A 39 -2.76 -7.57 7.88
CA ARG A 39 -3.11 -8.66 6.96
C ARG A 39 -2.38 -8.58 5.61
N LEU A 40 -1.81 -9.71 5.19
CA LEU A 40 -1.21 -9.92 3.85
C LEU A 40 -2.08 -10.76 2.90
N ALA A 41 -3.16 -11.38 3.41
CA ALA A 41 -4.05 -12.21 2.60
C ALA A 41 -5.53 -11.99 2.94
N PRO A 42 -6.06 -10.77 2.74
CA PRO A 42 -7.48 -10.52 2.99
C PRO A 42 -8.34 -11.42 2.08
N ASP A 43 -9.32 -12.10 2.68
CA ASP A 43 -10.22 -13.06 2.03
C ASP A 43 -9.51 -14.13 1.20
N GLY A 44 -8.31 -14.52 1.66
CA GLY A 44 -7.45 -15.52 1.02
C GLY A 44 -6.75 -15.04 -0.25
N ILE A 45 -6.81 -13.74 -0.56
CA ILE A 45 -6.12 -13.13 -1.71
C ILE A 45 -4.80 -12.53 -1.21
N HIS A 46 -3.68 -13.23 -1.42
CA HIS A 46 -2.37 -12.75 -0.97
C HIS A 46 -1.98 -11.44 -1.69
N ILE A 47 -1.43 -10.44 -0.99
CA ILE A 47 -1.12 -9.14 -1.60
C ILE A 47 -0.07 -9.22 -2.73
N MET A 48 0.77 -10.26 -2.69
CA MET A 48 1.86 -10.54 -3.63
C MET A 48 1.74 -12.00 -4.07
N TYR A 49 1.01 -12.31 -5.15
CA TYR A 49 1.02 -13.68 -5.69
C TYR A 49 2.09 -13.77 -6.77
N ASP A 50 3.19 -14.46 -6.45
CA ASP A 50 4.49 -14.38 -7.15
C ASP A 50 4.81 -15.58 -8.07
N THR A 51 3.86 -16.46 -8.37
CA THR A 51 4.23 -17.67 -9.16
C THR A 51 4.29 -17.44 -10.67
N LEU A 52 3.67 -16.38 -11.20
CA LEU A 52 3.72 -15.99 -12.62
C LEU A 52 3.50 -14.48 -12.76
N MET A 53 4.38 -13.76 -13.47
CA MET A 53 4.26 -12.30 -13.67
C MET A 53 2.89 -11.87 -14.23
N THR A 54 2.25 -12.72 -15.03
CA THR A 54 0.93 -12.50 -15.65
C THR A 54 -0.22 -12.41 -14.64
N PHE A 55 -0.06 -12.98 -13.43
CA PHE A 55 -1.15 -13.08 -12.44
C PHE A 55 -0.86 -12.29 -11.17
N ARG A 56 -0.08 -11.21 -11.27
CA ARG A 56 0.17 -10.33 -10.12
C ARG A 56 -1.13 -9.71 -9.65
N ASN A 57 -1.37 -9.81 -8.35
CA ASN A 57 -2.49 -9.12 -7.72
C ASN A 57 -2.25 -7.61 -7.73
N ARG A 58 -3.33 -6.86 -7.88
CA ARG A 58 -3.30 -5.39 -7.81
C ARG A 58 -3.85 -4.91 -6.49
N ILE A 59 -3.26 -3.83 -6.00
CA ILE A 59 -3.75 -3.09 -4.86
C ILE A 59 -4.46 -1.85 -5.37
N ASP A 60 -5.71 -1.69 -4.97
CA ASP A 60 -6.46 -0.44 -5.11
C ASP A 60 -6.44 0.24 -3.73
N ALA A 61 -5.83 1.41 -3.60
CA ALA A 61 -5.64 2.08 -2.33
C ALA A 61 -6.11 3.54 -2.35
N THR A 62 -6.67 3.99 -1.24
CA THR A 62 -6.94 5.39 -0.95
C THR A 62 -6.13 5.80 0.27
N ILE A 63 -5.19 6.72 0.07
CA ILE A 63 -4.36 7.31 1.11
C ILE A 63 -5.12 8.52 1.67
N PHE A 64 -5.16 8.64 3.00
CA PHE A 64 -5.79 9.73 3.73
C PHE A 64 -4.70 10.51 4.48
N PRO A 65 -4.09 11.54 3.85
CA PRO A 65 -3.11 12.37 4.52
C PRO A 65 -3.78 13.40 5.44
N ASP A 66 -3.17 13.66 6.59
CA ASP A 66 -3.69 14.63 7.56
C ASP A 66 -3.84 16.02 6.93
N GLY A 67 -5.06 16.55 6.94
CA GLY A 67 -5.36 17.90 6.43
C GLY A 67 -5.26 18.08 4.91
N LYS A 68 -5.09 17.00 4.12
CA LYS A 68 -5.09 17.05 2.66
C LYS A 68 -6.20 16.15 2.05
N PRO A 69 -6.61 16.41 0.80
CA PRO A 69 -7.55 15.52 0.10
C PRO A 69 -7.02 14.08 -0.01
N PRO A 70 -7.90 13.07 0.03
CA PRO A 70 -7.51 11.69 -0.19
C PRO A 70 -6.91 11.47 -1.59
N VAL A 71 -5.88 10.63 -1.69
CA VAL A 71 -5.21 10.30 -2.94
C VAL A 71 -5.45 8.84 -3.27
N ARG A 72 -6.00 8.58 -4.46
CA ARG A 72 -6.21 7.21 -4.95
C ARG A 72 -5.02 6.76 -5.78
N VAL A 73 -4.53 5.56 -5.50
CA VAL A 73 -3.43 4.93 -6.22
C VAL A 73 -3.75 3.47 -6.50
N GLN A 74 -3.23 2.98 -7.62
CA GLN A 74 -3.26 1.57 -8.00
C GLN A 74 -1.84 1.08 -8.22
N GLY A 75 -1.60 -0.21 -8.00
CA GLY A 75 -0.27 -0.75 -8.24
C GLY A 75 -0.09 -2.18 -7.79
N THR A 76 1.17 -2.57 -7.65
CA THR A 76 1.57 -3.95 -7.30
C THR A 76 2.53 -3.93 -6.12
N VAL A 77 2.45 -4.98 -5.30
CA VAL A 77 3.39 -5.18 -4.21
C VAL A 77 4.72 -5.66 -4.79
N ALA A 78 5.79 -4.96 -4.45
CA ALA A 78 7.15 -5.27 -4.89
C ALA A 78 7.92 -6.11 -3.86
N TRP A 79 7.60 -5.97 -2.58
CA TRP A 79 8.21 -6.72 -1.48
C TRP A 79 7.29 -6.68 -0.25
N PHE A 80 7.46 -7.64 0.67
CA PHE A 80 6.87 -7.59 2.00
C PHE A 80 7.78 -8.27 3.02
N ARG A 81 7.61 -7.94 4.30
CA ARG A 81 8.26 -8.58 5.45
C ARG A 81 7.40 -8.42 6.71
N ALA A 82 7.80 -9.07 7.81
CA ALA A 82 7.25 -8.74 9.12
C ALA A 82 7.56 -7.28 9.48
N ALA A 83 6.61 -6.58 10.09
CA ALA A 83 6.84 -5.24 10.60
C ALA A 83 7.64 -5.31 11.92
N ASP A 84 8.51 -4.32 12.14
CA ASP A 84 9.26 -4.21 13.40
C ASP A 84 8.32 -3.91 14.59
N ALA A 85 7.25 -3.15 14.35
CA ALA A 85 6.13 -2.95 15.26
C ALA A 85 4.87 -2.52 14.46
N PRO A 86 3.65 -2.84 14.96
CA PRO A 86 3.34 -3.71 16.09
C PRO A 86 3.68 -5.19 15.84
N ALA A 87 3.82 -5.99 16.90
CA ALA A 87 4.05 -7.42 16.76
C ALA A 87 2.90 -8.12 16.02
N GLY A 88 3.22 -9.05 15.12
CA GLY A 88 2.24 -9.75 14.29
C GLY A 88 1.73 -8.95 13.08
N PHE A 89 2.19 -7.71 12.89
CA PHE A 89 1.92 -6.93 11.69
C PHE A 89 2.98 -7.21 10.62
N TYR A 90 2.65 -6.79 9.40
CA TYR A 90 3.52 -6.87 8.25
C TYR A 90 3.72 -5.49 7.66
N ILE A 91 4.78 -5.35 6.89
CA ILE A 91 5.00 -4.19 6.05
C ILE A 91 5.24 -4.63 4.62
N PHE A 92 4.59 -3.95 3.69
CA PHE A 92 4.81 -4.16 2.26
C PHE A 92 5.15 -2.87 1.55
N GLY A 93 5.98 -2.97 0.53
CA GLY A 93 6.26 -1.90 -0.42
C GLY A 93 5.43 -2.09 -1.67
N MET A 94 4.72 -1.04 -2.06
CA MET A 94 3.90 -0.99 -3.26
C MET A 94 4.51 -0.01 -4.26
N ARG A 95 4.63 -0.45 -5.52
CA ARG A 95 4.93 0.41 -6.65
C ARG A 95 3.61 0.81 -7.32
N PHE A 96 3.44 2.10 -7.59
CA PHE A 96 2.26 2.60 -8.30
C PHE A 96 2.34 2.31 -9.79
N ASP A 97 1.17 2.13 -10.40
CA ASP A 97 1.02 1.97 -11.86
C ASP A 97 1.26 3.28 -12.60
N GLN A 98 0.88 4.38 -11.97
CA GLN A 98 1.07 5.74 -12.45
C GLN A 98 1.68 6.57 -11.33
N GLU A 99 2.48 7.57 -11.70
CA GLU A 99 2.98 8.51 -10.72
C GLU A 99 1.84 9.28 -10.07
N ALA A 100 2.00 9.58 -8.77
CA ALA A 100 1.08 10.36 -7.97
C ALA A 100 1.81 11.59 -7.40
N PRO A 101 2.03 12.65 -8.21
CA PRO A 101 2.81 13.82 -7.82
C PRO A 101 2.30 14.52 -6.55
N ALA A 102 1.00 14.46 -6.29
CA ALA A 102 0.37 15.00 -5.08
C ALA A 102 0.93 14.39 -3.77
N LEU A 103 1.56 13.22 -3.84
CA LEU A 103 2.18 12.56 -2.69
C LEU A 103 3.62 13.03 -2.43
N GLU A 104 4.28 13.66 -3.39
CA GLU A 104 5.67 14.12 -3.21
C GLU A 104 5.75 15.22 -2.14
N GLU A 105 4.72 16.08 -2.08
CA GLU A 105 4.59 17.09 -1.03
C GLU A 105 4.39 16.48 0.37
N LEU A 106 3.81 15.28 0.47
CA LEU A 106 3.59 14.60 1.75
C LEU A 106 4.89 14.02 2.31
N ARG A 107 5.75 13.50 1.42
CA ARG A 107 7.09 13.02 1.78
C ARG A 107 7.94 14.11 2.45
N LEU A 108 7.90 15.32 1.88
CA LEU A 108 8.67 16.46 2.37
C LEU A 108 8.17 16.97 3.73
N ALA A 109 6.85 16.89 3.99
CA ALA A 109 6.26 17.30 5.26
C ALA A 109 6.54 16.32 6.43
N GLY A 110 6.76 15.04 6.13
CA GLY A 110 7.06 14.00 7.14
C GLY A 110 8.50 13.99 7.65
N ARG A 111 9.45 14.65 6.94
CA ARG A 111 10.84 14.78 7.38
C ARG A 111 10.99 15.96 8.34
N LYS A 112 10.89 15.70 9.64
CA LYS A 112 11.44 16.62 10.64
C LYS A 112 12.96 16.74 10.40
N PRO A 113 13.55 17.93 10.28
CA PRO A 113 15.01 18.04 10.19
C PRO A 113 15.65 17.44 11.44
N PRO A 114 16.86 16.85 11.35
CA PRO A 114 17.60 16.46 12.54
C PRO A 114 17.86 17.75 13.34
N GLY A 115 17.28 17.81 14.55
CA GLY A 115 17.63 18.78 15.56
C GLY A 115 18.90 18.35 16.30
#